data_AF-I4W3X5-F1
#
_entry.id   AF-I4W3X5-F1
#
_cell.length_a   1.000
_cell.length_b   1.000
_cell.length_c   1.000
_cell.angle_alpha   90.00
_cell.angle_beta   90.00
_cell.angle_gamma   90.00
#
_symmetry.space_group_name_H-M   'P 1'
#
loop_
_entity.id
_entity.type
_entity.pdbx_description
1 polymer ?
#
loop_
_entity_poly.entity_id
_entity_poly.type
_entity_poly.pdbx_seq_one_letter_code
_entity_poly.pdbx_strand_id
1 'polypeptide(L)'
;MTEELPHVDAALLDTPSLAKLALPEGADHPPRILILYGSLRPQSFSRKLALEAECILRRFGAETRVFDPHDLPILDSVPASHPKVQELRALSLWSEGQVWVSPERHGSVTGVFKNQIDWLPLEDGSVRPTQGRTLAVMQVCGGSQSFNVVNALRVLGRWMRMVTIPNQSSVAKAWQEFDENGRMKPSPFYDRVVDVMEELFKFTLLVRDRSDYLVNRYSERKGAAEAHALLAAAGVTEKAASAPVVVEPTKASCCAGGAC
;
A
#
# COMPACT_ATOMS: atom_id res chain seq x y z
N MET A 1 33.31 -25.54 5.36
CA MET A 1 32.17 -26.37 4.95
C MET A 1 31.60 -25.72 3.72
N THR A 2 31.90 -26.28 2.55
CA THR A 2 31.35 -25.84 1.26
C THR A 2 29.84 -26.06 1.29
N GLU A 3 29.10 -24.95 1.31
CA GLU A 3 27.64 -24.94 1.24
C GLU A 3 27.21 -25.43 -0.14
N GLU A 4 26.87 -26.71 -0.27
CA GLU A 4 26.29 -27.20 -1.52
C GLU A 4 24.80 -26.86 -1.55
N LEU A 5 24.47 -25.75 -2.21
CA LEU A 5 23.12 -25.41 -2.67
C LEU A 5 23.02 -25.75 -4.18
N PRO A 6 22.92 -27.03 -4.57
CA PRO A 6 23.08 -27.47 -5.97
C PRO A 6 22.01 -26.94 -6.94
N HIS A 7 20.91 -26.42 -6.41
CA HIS A 7 19.81 -25.85 -7.20
C HIS A 7 19.79 -24.32 -7.20
N VAL A 8 20.79 -23.69 -6.57
CA VAL A 8 20.91 -22.23 -6.48
C VAL A 8 22.02 -21.77 -7.41
N ASP A 9 21.70 -20.80 -8.26
CA ASP A 9 22.69 -20.08 -9.02
C ASP A 9 23.42 -19.11 -8.08
N ALA A 10 24.66 -19.44 -7.75
CA ALA A 10 25.49 -18.67 -6.83
C ALA A 10 25.76 -17.23 -7.34
N ALA A 11 25.73 -16.99 -8.66
CA ALA A 11 25.93 -15.65 -9.22
C ALA A 11 24.72 -14.74 -9.01
N LEU A 12 23.54 -15.31 -8.77
CA LEU A 12 22.27 -14.60 -8.57
C LEU A 12 21.81 -14.60 -7.11
N LEU A 13 22.48 -15.36 -6.24
CA LEU A 13 22.20 -15.42 -4.83
C LEU A 13 22.71 -14.16 -4.14
N ASP A 14 21.78 -13.30 -3.73
CA ASP A 14 22.11 -12.08 -2.98
C ASP A 14 21.88 -12.32 -1.49
N THR A 15 22.94 -12.23 -0.68
CA THR A 15 22.84 -12.40 0.78
C THR A 15 22.28 -11.14 1.45
N PRO A 16 21.19 -11.24 2.23
CA PRO A 16 20.69 -10.13 3.03
C PRO A 16 21.71 -9.62 4.04
N SER A 17 21.76 -8.30 4.22
CA SER A 17 22.63 -7.66 5.22
C SER A 17 21.99 -6.41 5.78
N LEU A 18 22.39 -6.02 7.00
CA LEU A 18 21.90 -4.79 7.63
C LEU A 18 22.24 -3.54 6.81
N ALA A 19 23.39 -3.51 6.14
CA ALA A 19 23.80 -2.40 5.29
C ALA A 19 22.83 -2.18 4.12
N LYS A 20 22.31 -3.27 3.51
CA LYS A 20 21.30 -3.20 2.43
C LYS A 20 19.90 -2.81 2.93
N LEU A 21 19.67 -2.87 4.24
CA LEU A 21 18.43 -2.47 4.91
C LEU A 21 18.54 -1.09 5.59
N ALA A 22 19.66 -0.39 5.43
CA ALA A 22 19.81 0.96 5.94
C ALA A 22 18.76 1.90 5.32
N LEU A 23 18.34 2.93 6.06
CA LEU A 23 17.50 4.00 5.51
C LEU A 23 18.30 4.71 4.41
N PRO A 24 17.75 4.87 3.19
CA PRO A 24 18.32 5.79 2.22
C PRO A 24 18.26 7.24 2.76
N GLU A 25 19.25 8.06 2.42
CA GLU A 25 19.15 9.50 2.68
C GLU A 25 17.99 10.10 1.85
N GLY A 26 17.17 10.96 2.45
CA GLY A 26 16.14 11.74 1.73
C GLY A 26 14.67 11.37 1.99
N ALA A 27 14.37 10.49 2.96
CA ALA A 27 13.00 10.13 3.35
C ALA A 27 12.33 11.14 4.30
N ASP A 28 12.49 12.45 4.05
CA ASP A 28 12.05 13.51 4.99
C ASP A 28 10.57 13.85 4.87
N HIS A 29 9.85 13.28 3.89
CA HIS A 29 8.44 13.57 3.71
C HIS A 29 7.54 12.76 4.67
N PRO A 30 6.35 13.27 5.00
CA PRO A 30 5.30 12.53 5.72
C PRO A 30 5.01 11.16 5.11
N PRO A 31 4.82 10.09 5.93
CA PRO A 31 4.31 8.82 5.44
C PRO A 31 2.98 8.98 4.71
N ARG A 32 2.85 8.39 3.52
CA ARG A 32 1.65 8.52 2.68
C ARG A 32 0.72 7.33 2.88
N ILE A 33 -0.45 7.57 3.49
CA ILE A 33 -1.41 6.52 3.80
C ILE A 33 -2.71 6.69 3.02
N LEU A 34 -3.05 5.68 2.21
CA LEU A 34 -4.36 5.58 1.55
C LEU A 34 -5.35 4.83 2.43
N ILE A 35 -6.55 5.38 2.59
CA ILE A 35 -7.61 4.77 3.40
C ILE A 35 -8.79 4.41 2.49
N LEU A 36 -9.16 3.12 2.51
CA LEU A 36 -10.29 2.56 1.75
C LEU A 36 -11.39 2.09 2.71
N TYR A 37 -12.66 2.30 2.36
CA TYR A 37 -13.80 1.85 3.16
C TYR A 37 -14.87 1.10 2.36
N GLY A 38 -15.62 0.22 3.03
CA GLY A 38 -16.46 -0.79 2.37
C GLY A 38 -17.97 -0.55 2.36
N SER A 39 -18.45 0.69 2.53
CA SER A 39 -19.90 0.95 2.53
C SER A 39 -20.24 2.36 2.07
N LEU A 40 -21.21 2.42 1.13
CA LEU A 40 -21.77 3.64 0.54
C LEU A 40 -22.97 4.19 1.31
N ARG A 41 -23.36 3.56 2.43
CA ARG A 41 -24.52 4.03 3.21
C ARG A 41 -24.29 5.46 3.71
N PRO A 42 -25.35 6.30 3.77
CA PRO A 42 -25.26 7.61 4.41
C PRO A 42 -24.70 7.51 5.84
N GLN A 43 -25.16 6.53 6.62
CA GLN A 43 -24.65 6.21 7.95
C GLN A 43 -23.71 4.98 7.91
N SER A 44 -22.52 5.17 7.35
CA SER A 44 -21.51 4.11 7.20
C SER A 44 -20.53 4.10 8.38
N PHE A 45 -20.62 3.09 9.26
CA PHE A 45 -19.68 2.93 10.38
C PHE A 45 -18.26 2.60 9.92
N SER A 46 -18.08 1.90 8.80
CA SER A 46 -16.74 1.70 8.22
C SER A 46 -16.14 3.02 7.73
N ARG A 47 -16.95 3.94 7.18
CA ARG A 47 -16.49 5.28 6.82
C ARG A 47 -16.14 6.11 8.06
N LYS A 48 -16.99 6.09 9.10
CA LYS A 48 -16.69 6.76 10.38
C LYS A 48 -15.38 6.24 11.01
N LEU A 49 -15.19 4.92 11.04
CA LEU A 49 -13.96 4.30 11.56
C LEU A 49 -12.72 4.66 10.70
N ALA A 50 -12.87 4.71 9.38
CA ALA A 50 -11.83 5.18 8.47
C ALA A 50 -11.41 6.63 8.74
N LEU A 51 -12.36 7.51 9.09
CA LEU A 51 -12.08 8.90 9.43
C LEU A 51 -11.43 9.05 10.82
N GLU A 52 -11.73 8.19 11.79
CA GLU A 52 -10.99 8.17 13.06
C GLU A 52 -9.54 7.71 12.87
N ALA A 53 -9.34 6.66 12.06
CA ALA A 53 -8.02 6.20 11.66
C ALA A 53 -7.23 7.33 10.96
N GLU A 54 -7.88 8.08 10.06
CA GLU A 54 -7.30 9.26 9.41
C GLU A 54 -6.83 10.31 10.42
N CYS A 55 -7.69 10.69 11.37
CA CYS A 55 -7.37 11.66 12.41
C CYS A 55 -6.13 11.25 13.22
N ILE A 56 -6.05 9.98 13.62
CA ILE A 56 -4.92 9.43 14.40
C ILE A 56 -3.63 9.46 13.57
N LEU A 57 -3.67 9.01 12.31
CA LEU A 57 -2.51 9.01 11.43
C LEU A 57 -2.00 10.43 11.12
N ARG A 58 -2.91 11.37 10.86
CA ARG A 58 -2.54 12.79 10.71
C ARG A 58 -1.90 13.36 11.97
N ARG A 59 -2.38 12.94 13.15
CA ARG A 59 -1.78 13.34 14.43
C ARG A 59 -0.35 12.81 14.59
N PHE A 60 -0.04 11.63 14.05
CA PHE A 60 1.32 11.11 13.98
C PHE A 60 2.18 11.76 12.88
N GLY A 61 1.58 12.56 12.00
CA GLY A 61 2.28 13.29 10.95
C GLY A 61 2.25 12.62 9.57
N ALA A 62 1.31 11.70 9.32
CA ALA A 62 1.11 11.12 8.00
C ALA A 62 0.34 12.07 7.05
N GLU A 63 0.68 12.05 5.76
CA GLU A 63 -0.19 12.56 4.70
C GLU A 63 -1.23 11.48 4.38
N THR A 64 -2.51 11.77 4.57
CA THR A 64 -3.59 10.79 4.36
C THR A 64 -4.50 11.18 3.21
N ARG A 65 -4.95 10.19 2.45
CA ARG A 65 -6.02 10.35 1.44
C ARG A 65 -7.06 9.26 1.63
N VAL A 66 -8.32 9.65 1.74
CA VAL A 66 -9.45 8.72 1.82
C VAL A 66 -10.08 8.65 0.44
N PHE A 67 -10.20 7.46 -0.13
CA PHE A 67 -10.87 7.29 -1.42
C PHE A 67 -12.38 7.16 -1.21
N ASP A 68 -13.17 7.94 -1.96
CA ASP A 68 -14.63 7.76 -2.01
C ASP A 68 -15.03 6.79 -3.14
N PRO A 69 -15.58 5.61 -2.84
CA PRO A 69 -15.93 4.62 -3.85
C PRO A 69 -17.35 4.78 -4.42
N HIS A 70 -18.07 5.88 -4.15
CA HIS A 70 -19.49 6.04 -4.55
C HIS A 70 -19.73 5.80 -6.05
N ASP A 71 -18.91 6.42 -6.89
CA ASP A 71 -19.03 6.34 -8.35
C ASP A 71 -18.04 5.34 -8.98
N LEU A 72 -17.46 4.43 -8.17
CA LEU A 72 -16.55 3.42 -8.69
C LEU A 72 -17.37 2.34 -9.44
N PRO A 73 -17.18 2.18 -10.76
CA PRO A 73 -17.88 1.16 -11.55
C PRO A 73 -17.49 -0.24 -11.09
N ILE A 74 -18.31 -1.25 -11.40
CA ILE A 74 -17.93 -2.64 -11.16
C ILE A 74 -16.79 -3.01 -12.11
N LEU A 75 -15.81 -3.78 -11.63
CA LEU A 75 -14.73 -4.31 -12.46
C LEU A 75 -15.30 -4.91 -13.75
N ASP A 76 -14.65 -4.63 -14.88
CA ASP A 76 -15.00 -5.06 -16.24
C ASP A 76 -16.30 -4.47 -16.81
N SER A 77 -17.03 -3.60 -16.09
CA SER A 77 -18.21 -2.93 -16.65
C SER A 77 -17.87 -1.73 -17.53
N VAL A 78 -16.66 -1.17 -17.40
CA VAL A 78 -16.15 -0.03 -18.17
C VAL A 78 -14.63 -0.17 -18.37
N PRO A 79 -14.01 0.58 -19.30
CA PRO A 79 -12.55 0.59 -19.45
C PRO A 79 -11.83 1.14 -18.21
N ALA A 80 -10.58 0.70 -18.01
CA ALA A 80 -9.74 1.18 -16.90
C ALA A 80 -9.43 2.69 -16.95
N SER A 81 -9.68 3.36 -18.09
CA SER A 81 -9.56 4.82 -18.24
C SER A 81 -10.68 5.61 -17.54
N HIS A 82 -11.67 4.94 -16.94
CA HIS A 82 -12.73 5.60 -16.18
C HIS A 82 -12.13 6.50 -15.05
N PRO A 83 -12.58 7.75 -14.86
CA PRO A 83 -11.95 8.70 -13.94
C PRO A 83 -11.78 8.17 -12.52
N LYS A 84 -12.81 7.52 -11.94
CA LYS A 84 -12.72 6.93 -10.60
C LYS A 84 -11.74 5.76 -10.49
N VAL A 85 -11.55 5.01 -11.58
CA VAL A 85 -10.57 3.91 -11.62
C VAL A 85 -9.16 4.48 -11.65
N GLN A 86 -8.94 5.50 -12.48
CA GLN A 86 -7.66 6.22 -12.56
C GLN A 86 -7.31 6.89 -11.22
N GLU A 87 -8.28 7.53 -10.57
CA GLU A 87 -8.11 8.12 -9.23
C GLU A 87 -7.69 7.05 -8.21
N LEU A 88 -8.39 5.92 -8.13
CA LEU A 88 -8.06 4.83 -7.21
C LEU A 88 -6.65 4.29 -7.46
N ARG A 89 -6.28 4.05 -8.72
CA ARG A 89 -4.94 3.56 -9.10
C ARG A 89 -3.85 4.58 -8.77
N ALA A 90 -4.08 5.86 -9.05
CA ALA A 90 -3.15 6.94 -8.73
C ALA A 90 -2.95 7.08 -7.22
N LEU A 91 -4.02 6.97 -6.43
CA LEU A 91 -3.94 6.97 -4.97
C LEU A 91 -3.21 5.74 -4.44
N SER A 92 -3.47 4.55 -4.98
CA SER A 92 -2.74 3.35 -4.59
C SER A 92 -1.26 3.54 -4.89
N LEU A 93 -0.90 4.02 -6.09
CA LEU A 93 0.47 4.29 -6.50
C LEU A 93 1.16 5.34 -5.61
N TRP A 94 0.47 6.40 -5.21
CA TRP A 94 0.98 7.41 -4.28
C TRP A 94 1.25 6.87 -2.86
N SER A 95 0.50 5.86 -2.41
CA SER A 95 0.57 5.35 -1.05
C SER A 95 1.86 4.57 -0.73
N GLU A 96 2.35 4.70 0.50
CA GLU A 96 3.40 3.85 1.08
C GLU A 96 2.82 2.81 2.05
N GLY A 97 1.65 3.14 2.62
CA GLY A 97 0.84 2.24 3.43
C GLY A 97 -0.65 2.43 3.14
N GLN A 98 -1.46 1.44 3.50
CA GLN A 98 -2.91 1.53 3.36
C GLN A 98 -3.64 1.08 4.63
N VAL A 99 -4.85 1.61 4.81
CA VAL A 99 -5.83 1.16 5.82
C VAL A 99 -7.08 0.68 5.09
N TRP A 100 -7.48 -0.56 5.34
CA TRP A 100 -8.63 -1.20 4.72
C TRP A 100 -9.72 -1.43 5.74
N VAL A 101 -10.86 -0.74 5.60
CA VAL A 101 -11.98 -0.79 6.54
C VAL A 101 -13.24 -1.33 5.88
N SER A 102 -13.53 -2.63 6.04
CA SER A 102 -14.76 -3.23 5.50
C SER A 102 -15.77 -3.53 6.62
N PRO A 103 -17.07 -3.23 6.43
CA PRO A 103 -18.09 -3.82 7.27
C PRO A 103 -18.19 -5.33 7.01
N GLU A 104 -18.76 -6.04 7.97
CA GLU A 104 -19.19 -7.42 7.77
C GLU A 104 -20.64 -7.46 7.27
N ARG A 105 -20.83 -7.97 6.05
CA ARG A 105 -22.14 -8.14 5.43
C ARG A 105 -22.32 -9.59 5.06
N HIS A 106 -23.37 -10.22 5.59
CA HIS A 106 -23.63 -11.66 5.42
C HIS A 106 -22.39 -12.52 5.77
N GLY A 107 -21.65 -12.12 6.82
CA GLY A 107 -20.47 -12.85 7.30
C GLY A 107 -19.19 -12.68 6.47
N SER A 108 -19.16 -11.77 5.48
CA SER A 108 -18.03 -11.60 4.57
C SER A 108 -17.70 -10.13 4.26
N VAL A 109 -16.58 -9.92 3.55
CA VAL A 109 -16.15 -8.63 2.97
C VAL A 109 -17.26 -8.10 2.04
N THR A 110 -17.48 -6.80 2.03
CA THR A 110 -18.51 -6.23 1.14
C THR A 110 -18.08 -6.21 -0.31
N GLY A 111 -19.06 -6.33 -1.23
CA GLY A 111 -18.81 -6.14 -2.66
C GLY A 111 -18.23 -4.75 -2.97
N VAL A 112 -18.67 -3.70 -2.27
CA VAL A 112 -18.10 -2.35 -2.38
C VAL A 112 -16.60 -2.33 -2.06
N PHE A 113 -16.18 -3.03 -1.01
CA PHE A 113 -14.77 -3.09 -0.65
C PHE A 113 -13.97 -3.93 -1.65
N LYS A 114 -14.49 -5.12 -1.96
CA LYS A 114 -13.81 -6.06 -2.86
C LYS A 114 -13.63 -5.47 -4.26
N ASN A 115 -14.63 -4.74 -4.77
CA ASN A 115 -14.55 -4.06 -6.07
C ASN A 115 -13.40 -3.04 -6.13
N GLN A 116 -13.10 -2.33 -5.03
CA GLN A 116 -11.94 -1.42 -4.99
C GLN A 116 -10.63 -2.19 -5.18
N ILE A 117 -10.46 -3.31 -4.46
CA ILE A 117 -9.24 -4.13 -4.58
C ILE A 117 -9.13 -4.76 -5.97
N ASP A 118 -10.25 -5.17 -6.56
CA ASP A 118 -10.30 -5.78 -7.90
C ASP A 118 -9.86 -4.81 -9.01
N TRP A 119 -10.01 -3.50 -8.82
CA TRP A 119 -9.50 -2.48 -9.73
C TRP A 119 -7.99 -2.22 -9.63
N LEU A 120 -7.32 -2.73 -8.59
CA LEU A 120 -5.89 -2.59 -8.36
C LEU A 120 -5.14 -3.78 -8.99
N PRO A 121 -4.41 -3.59 -10.11
CA PRO A 121 -3.65 -4.68 -10.69
C PRO A 121 -2.39 -4.98 -9.86
N LEU A 122 -1.88 -6.21 -9.95
CA LEU A 122 -0.57 -6.57 -9.38
C LEU A 122 0.59 -5.95 -10.16
N GLU A 123 0.37 -5.64 -11.43
CA GLU A 123 1.35 -5.09 -12.36
C GLU A 123 0.64 -4.30 -13.46
N ASP A 124 1.13 -3.09 -13.74
CA ASP A 124 0.71 -2.26 -14.87
C ASP A 124 1.98 -1.70 -15.52
N GLY A 125 2.43 -2.36 -16.59
CA GLY A 125 3.79 -2.16 -17.13
C GLY A 125 4.86 -2.49 -16.08
N SER A 126 5.74 -1.53 -15.80
CA SER A 126 6.79 -1.67 -14.77
C SER A 126 6.33 -1.28 -13.36
N VAL A 127 5.09 -0.84 -13.19
CA VAL A 127 4.59 -0.29 -11.93
C VAL A 127 3.85 -1.37 -11.14
N ARG A 128 4.13 -1.46 -9.84
CA ARG A 128 3.47 -2.37 -8.88
C ARG A 128 2.68 -1.53 -7.85
N PRO A 129 1.36 -1.28 -8.05
CA PRO A 129 0.58 -0.34 -7.24
C PRO A 129 0.41 -0.67 -5.75
N THR A 130 0.71 -1.90 -5.32
CA THR A 130 0.53 -2.37 -3.93
C THR A 130 1.75 -3.07 -3.35
N GLN A 131 2.62 -3.63 -4.19
CA GLN A 131 3.72 -4.49 -3.76
C GLN A 131 4.68 -3.76 -2.82
N GLY A 132 5.02 -4.39 -1.70
CA GLY A 132 5.95 -3.86 -0.70
C GLY A 132 5.37 -2.78 0.22
N ARG A 133 4.13 -2.33 0.00
CA ARG A 133 3.47 -1.32 0.86
C ARG A 133 2.93 -1.94 2.13
N THR A 134 2.85 -1.17 3.20
CA THR A 134 2.28 -1.67 4.46
C THR A 134 0.76 -1.66 4.43
N LEU A 135 0.13 -2.54 5.21
CA LEU A 135 -1.33 -2.65 5.28
C LEU A 135 -1.81 -2.86 6.71
N ALA A 136 -2.78 -2.06 7.14
CA ALA A 136 -3.61 -2.33 8.30
C ALA A 136 -5.03 -2.73 7.85
N VAL A 137 -5.59 -3.76 8.48
CA VAL A 137 -6.95 -4.25 8.19
C VAL A 137 -7.86 -4.03 9.39
N MET A 138 -9.08 -3.56 9.10
CA MET A 138 -10.07 -3.24 10.12
C MET A 138 -11.47 -3.67 9.65
N GLN A 139 -12.33 -4.05 10.59
CA GLN A 139 -13.74 -4.29 10.32
C GLN A 139 -14.68 -3.67 11.33
N VAL A 140 -15.93 -3.49 10.90
CA VAL A 140 -17.06 -3.16 11.78
C VAL A 140 -18.16 -4.21 11.65
N CYS A 141 -18.77 -4.59 12.77
CA CYS A 141 -19.88 -5.53 12.86
C CYS A 141 -21.15 -4.82 13.33
N GLY A 142 -22.31 -5.20 12.76
CA GLY A 142 -23.61 -4.79 13.30
C GLY A 142 -24.02 -5.56 14.55
N GLY A 143 -23.52 -6.80 14.69
CA GLY A 143 -23.81 -7.71 15.81
C GLY A 143 -22.60 -7.98 16.69
N SER A 144 -22.54 -9.17 17.28
CA SER A 144 -21.41 -9.64 18.08
C SER A 144 -20.09 -9.59 17.32
N GLN A 145 -18.98 -9.60 18.07
CA GLN A 145 -17.64 -9.55 17.48
C GLN A 145 -17.40 -10.75 16.55
N SER A 146 -16.75 -10.47 15.43
CA SER A 146 -16.34 -11.45 14.42
C SER A 146 -14.99 -11.01 13.84
N PHE A 147 -14.31 -11.93 13.16
CA PHE A 147 -13.03 -11.68 12.50
C PHE A 147 -13.01 -12.13 11.03
N ASN A 148 -14.16 -12.53 10.48
CA ASN A 148 -14.24 -13.07 9.13
C ASN A 148 -13.69 -12.10 8.08
N VAL A 149 -14.03 -10.83 8.21
CA VAL A 149 -13.64 -9.79 7.26
C VAL A 149 -12.15 -9.50 7.37
N VAL A 150 -11.61 -9.23 8.56
CA VAL A 150 -10.17 -8.95 8.72
C VAL A 150 -9.30 -10.15 8.33
N ASN A 151 -9.77 -11.37 8.55
CA ASN A 151 -9.07 -12.58 8.08
C ASN A 151 -9.04 -12.64 6.55
N ALA A 152 -10.17 -12.38 5.89
CA ALA A 152 -10.24 -12.33 4.43
C ALA A 152 -9.41 -11.17 3.86
N LEU A 153 -9.42 -9.99 4.49
CA LEU A 153 -8.61 -8.84 4.08
C LEU A 153 -7.11 -9.10 4.25
N ARG A 154 -6.69 -9.81 5.32
CA ARG A 154 -5.29 -10.20 5.52
C ARG A 154 -4.81 -11.16 4.43
N VAL A 155 -5.66 -12.13 4.08
CA VAL A 155 -5.45 -13.00 2.93
C VAL A 155 -5.33 -12.15 1.65
N LEU A 156 -6.27 -11.24 1.37
CA LEU A 156 -6.17 -10.33 0.21
C LEU A 156 -4.88 -9.50 0.22
N GLY A 157 -4.46 -8.94 1.35
CA GLY A 157 -3.21 -8.19 1.51
C GLY A 157 -1.98 -9.00 1.09
N ARG A 158 -1.95 -10.29 1.46
CA ARG A 158 -0.92 -11.24 1.00
C ARG A 158 -0.94 -11.42 -0.52
N TRP A 159 -2.12 -11.57 -1.13
CA TRP A 159 -2.25 -11.63 -2.60
C TRP A 159 -1.74 -10.36 -3.27
N MET A 160 -2.03 -9.19 -2.69
CA MET A 160 -1.55 -7.88 -3.15
C MET A 160 -0.07 -7.61 -2.84
N ARG A 161 0.65 -8.60 -2.28
CA ARG A 161 2.07 -8.54 -1.90
C ARG A 161 2.38 -7.38 -0.94
N MET A 162 1.45 -7.08 -0.05
CA MET A 162 1.58 -6.03 0.97
C MET A 162 2.14 -6.60 2.28
N VAL A 163 2.84 -5.76 3.04
CA VAL A 163 3.28 -6.06 4.40
C VAL A 163 2.12 -5.78 5.36
N THR A 164 1.27 -6.78 5.57
CA THR A 164 0.11 -6.64 6.47
C THR A 164 0.57 -6.73 7.92
N ILE A 165 0.41 -5.65 8.67
CA ILE A 165 0.89 -5.56 10.06
C ILE A 165 0.17 -6.60 10.95
N PRO A 166 0.81 -7.08 12.03
CA PRO A 166 0.22 -8.06 12.94
C PRO A 166 -1.11 -7.60 13.55
N ASN A 167 -1.18 -6.37 14.04
CA ASN A 167 -2.35 -5.86 14.75
C ASN A 167 -3.51 -5.52 13.80
N GLN A 168 -4.74 -5.61 14.31
CA GLN A 168 -5.96 -5.37 13.54
C GLN A 168 -7.11 -4.94 14.45
N SER A 169 -8.12 -4.28 13.87
CA SER A 169 -9.31 -3.82 14.60
C SER A 169 -10.58 -4.54 14.14
N SER A 170 -11.41 -4.97 15.10
CA SER A 170 -12.76 -5.47 14.84
C SER A 170 -13.72 -4.91 15.88
N VAL A 171 -14.53 -3.93 15.45
CA VAL A 171 -15.48 -3.21 16.32
C VAL A 171 -16.84 -3.90 16.28
N ALA A 172 -17.21 -4.53 17.39
CA ALA A 172 -18.51 -5.17 17.56
C ALA A 172 -19.62 -4.14 17.80
N LYS A 173 -20.86 -4.47 17.42
CA LYS A 173 -22.06 -3.62 17.62
C LYS A 173 -21.76 -2.14 17.35
N ALA A 174 -21.13 -1.83 16.21
CA ALA A 174 -20.48 -0.54 15.98
C ALA A 174 -21.43 0.66 16.18
N TRP A 175 -22.74 0.49 16.00
CA TRP A 175 -23.74 1.52 16.29
C TRP A 175 -23.75 2.02 17.74
N GLN A 176 -23.24 1.26 18.71
CA GLN A 176 -23.10 1.67 20.11
C GLN A 176 -21.83 2.50 20.36
N GLU A 177 -20.80 2.30 19.53
CA GLU A 177 -19.45 2.83 19.70
C GLU A 177 -19.25 4.21 19.07
N PHE A 178 -20.23 4.71 18.32
CA PHE A 178 -20.20 6.07 17.76
C PHE A 178 -21.27 6.94 18.41
N ASP A 179 -20.95 8.22 18.60
CA ASP A 179 -21.88 9.24 19.08
C ASP A 179 -22.74 9.82 17.94
N GLU A 180 -23.59 10.77 18.30
CA GLU A 180 -24.50 11.46 17.38
C GLU A 180 -23.76 12.29 16.31
N ASN A 181 -22.57 12.80 16.65
CA ASN A 181 -21.69 13.53 15.74
C ASN A 181 -20.89 12.59 14.81
N GLY A 182 -21.02 11.28 15.00
CA GLY A 182 -20.29 10.27 14.24
C GLY A 182 -18.84 10.10 14.66
N ARG A 183 -18.46 10.57 15.86
CA ARG A 183 -17.16 10.31 16.49
C ARG A 183 -17.21 9.03 17.29
N MET A 184 -16.10 8.31 17.31
CA MET A 184 -15.98 7.10 18.11
C MET A 184 -15.84 7.46 19.60
N LYS A 185 -16.58 6.77 20.46
CA LYS A 185 -16.56 6.97 21.90
C LYS A 185 -15.28 6.36 22.50
N PRO A 186 -14.80 6.85 23.65
CA PRO A 186 -13.74 6.18 24.39
C PRO A 186 -14.16 4.75 24.77
N SER A 187 -13.42 3.77 24.29
CA SER A 187 -13.65 2.35 24.59
C SER A 187 -12.40 1.53 24.25
N PRO A 188 -12.31 0.26 24.72
CA PRO A 188 -11.22 -0.63 24.33
C PRO A 188 -11.10 -0.83 22.82
N PHE A 189 -12.19 -0.62 22.06
CA PHE A 189 -12.13 -0.63 20.60
C PHE A 189 -11.38 0.58 20.06
N TYR A 190 -11.55 1.77 20.65
CA TYR A 190 -10.83 2.97 20.24
C TYR A 190 -9.33 2.84 20.56
N ASP A 191 -8.99 2.35 21.76
CA ASP A 191 -7.59 2.09 22.14
C ASP A 191 -6.92 1.14 21.13
N ARG A 192 -7.63 0.09 20.72
CA ARG A 192 -7.14 -0.81 19.66
C ARG A 192 -6.94 -0.12 18.32
N VAL A 193 -7.81 0.83 17.94
CA VAL A 193 -7.64 1.60 16.71
C VAL A 193 -6.37 2.45 16.78
N VAL A 194 -6.09 3.06 17.94
CA VAL A 194 -4.85 3.80 18.18
C VAL A 194 -3.64 2.88 18.03
N ASP A 195 -3.63 1.71 18.68
CA ASP A 195 -2.54 0.73 18.55
C ASP A 195 -2.27 0.33 17.10
N VAL A 196 -3.33 0.07 16.33
CA VAL A 196 -3.23 -0.36 14.92
C VAL A 196 -2.66 0.75 14.05
N MET A 197 -3.08 2.01 14.25
CA MET A 197 -2.55 3.15 13.51
C MET A 197 -1.10 3.47 13.90
N GLU A 198 -0.76 3.34 15.18
CA GLU A 198 0.60 3.51 15.68
C GLU A 198 1.55 2.45 15.09
N GLU A 199 1.13 1.19 15.10
CA GLU A 199 1.88 0.09 14.50
C GLU A 199 2.02 0.26 12.99
N LEU A 200 0.94 0.63 12.29
CA LEU A 200 1.02 0.91 10.85
C LEU A 200 2.07 1.97 10.56
N PHE A 201 2.05 3.09 11.29
CA PHE A 201 2.98 4.19 11.09
C PHE A 201 4.44 3.74 11.30
N LYS A 202 4.72 3.00 12.37
CA LYS A 202 6.05 2.43 12.65
C LYS A 202 6.53 1.50 11.53
N PHE A 203 5.66 0.60 11.07
CA PHE A 203 6.00 -0.31 9.98
C PHE A 203 6.19 0.42 8.65
N THR A 204 5.40 1.45 8.36
CA THR A 204 5.58 2.25 7.13
C THR A 204 6.95 2.91 7.12
N LEU A 205 7.41 3.49 8.25
CA LEU A 205 8.76 4.04 8.36
C LEU A 205 9.86 2.99 8.18
N LEU A 206 9.62 1.76 8.65
CA LEU A 206 10.57 0.66 8.53
C LEU A 206 10.66 0.09 7.10
N VAL A 207 9.56 0.13 6.35
CA VAL A 207 9.45 -0.52 5.04
C VAL A 207 9.67 0.45 3.88
N ARG A 208 9.24 1.71 4.01
CA ARG A 208 9.39 2.71 2.95
C ARG A 208 10.85 2.90 2.57
N ASP A 209 11.05 3.28 1.31
CA ASP A 209 12.36 3.48 0.66
C ASP A 209 13.28 2.24 0.66
N ARG A 210 12.78 1.07 1.07
CA ARG A 210 13.47 -0.23 0.97
C ARG A 210 12.73 -1.22 0.08
N SER A 211 11.56 -0.84 -0.42
CA SER A 211 10.70 -1.73 -1.20
C SER A 211 11.44 -2.37 -2.36
N ASP A 212 12.29 -1.62 -3.07
CA ASP A 212 13.08 -2.13 -4.20
C ASP A 212 14.01 -3.29 -3.79
N TYR A 213 14.61 -3.21 -2.60
CA TYR A 213 15.43 -4.28 -2.07
C TYR A 213 14.58 -5.44 -1.53
N LEU A 214 13.55 -5.13 -0.73
CA LEU A 214 12.66 -6.12 -0.10
C LEU A 214 11.89 -6.96 -1.13
N VAL A 215 11.68 -6.42 -2.33
CA VAL A 215 10.98 -7.10 -3.42
C VAL A 215 11.90 -7.67 -4.48
N ASN A 216 13.22 -7.53 -4.34
CA ASN A 216 14.21 -8.10 -5.25
C ASN A 216 14.35 -9.61 -5.01
N ARG A 217 13.56 -10.41 -5.74
CA ARG A 217 13.47 -11.87 -5.56
C ARG A 217 14.51 -12.61 -6.39
N TYR A 218 15.14 -13.61 -5.79
CA TYR A 218 16.04 -14.54 -6.49
C TYR A 218 15.40 -15.14 -7.75
N SER A 219 14.15 -15.60 -7.68
CA SER A 219 13.44 -16.19 -8.82
C SER A 219 13.25 -15.21 -9.97
N GLU A 220 13.05 -13.92 -9.68
CA GLU A 220 12.91 -12.87 -10.70
C GLU A 220 14.26 -12.55 -11.34
N ARG A 221 15.34 -12.48 -10.54
CA ARG A 221 16.72 -12.35 -11.07
C ARG A 221 17.10 -13.51 -11.99
N LYS A 222 16.77 -14.74 -11.59
CA LYS A 222 16.99 -15.96 -12.38
C LYS A 222 16.21 -15.92 -13.70
N GLY A 223 14.91 -15.63 -13.64
CA GLY A 223 14.10 -15.52 -14.86
C GLY A 223 14.59 -14.43 -15.82
N ALA A 224 15.04 -13.28 -15.30
CA ALA A 224 15.62 -12.21 -16.12
C ALA A 224 16.94 -12.63 -16.78
N ALA A 225 17.82 -13.32 -16.06
CA ALA A 225 19.07 -13.83 -16.61
C ALA A 225 18.83 -14.88 -17.71
N GLU A 226 17.87 -15.78 -17.51
CA GLU A 226 17.45 -16.78 -18.51
C GLU A 226 16.87 -16.11 -19.78
N ALA A 227 16.00 -15.11 -19.61
CA ALA A 227 15.45 -14.34 -20.72
C ALA A 227 16.54 -13.59 -21.52
N HIS A 228 17.48 -12.95 -20.82
CA HIS A 228 18.60 -12.27 -21.45
C HIS A 228 19.51 -13.24 -22.22
N ALA A 229 19.80 -14.42 -21.65
CA ALA A 229 20.58 -15.46 -22.33
C ALA A 229 19.88 -15.96 -23.61
N LEU A 230 18.56 -16.13 -23.58
CA LEU A 230 17.75 -16.49 -24.75
C LEU A 230 17.78 -15.41 -25.84
N LEU A 231 17.63 -14.14 -25.48
CA LEU A 231 17.68 -13.02 -26.42
C LEU A 231 19.07 -12.88 -27.07
N ALA A 232 20.13 -13.01 -26.28
CA ALA A 232 21.51 -13.00 -26.76
C ALA A 232 21.77 -14.18 -27.72
N ALA A 233 21.28 -15.38 -27.40
CA ALA A 233 21.38 -16.55 -28.27
C ALA A 233 20.56 -16.40 -29.57
N ALA A 234 19.44 -15.68 -29.52
CA ALA A 234 18.61 -15.38 -30.69
C ALA A 234 19.17 -14.24 -31.58
N GLY A 235 20.32 -13.64 -31.22
CA GLY A 235 20.92 -12.54 -31.97
C GLY A 235 20.14 -11.23 -31.89
N VAL A 236 19.22 -11.10 -30.93
CA VAL A 236 18.45 -9.87 -30.69
C VAL A 236 19.27 -8.99 -29.74
N THR A 237 20.02 -8.04 -30.29
CA THR A 237 20.69 -7.01 -29.48
C THR A 237 19.66 -5.97 -29.05
N GLU A 238 19.27 -5.97 -27.77
CA GLU A 238 18.60 -4.80 -27.21
C GLU A 238 19.55 -3.60 -27.28
N LYS A 239 19.08 -2.49 -27.87
CA LYS A 239 19.72 -1.19 -27.66
C LYS A 239 19.54 -0.87 -26.19
N ALA A 240 20.63 -0.89 -25.42
CA ALA A 240 20.63 -0.51 -24.02
C ALA A 240 19.80 0.78 -23.83
N ALA A 241 18.78 0.71 -22.97
CA ALA A 241 18.09 1.91 -22.51
C ALA A 241 19.14 2.83 -21.90
N SER A 242 19.31 4.01 -22.47
CA SER A 242 20.21 5.04 -21.95
C SER A 242 19.86 5.28 -20.49
N ALA A 243 20.87 5.24 -19.63
CA ALA A 243 20.75 5.61 -18.22
C ALA A 243 19.98 6.94 -18.08
N PRO A 244 19.16 7.13 -17.03
CA PRO A 244 18.49 8.39 -16.81
C PRO A 244 19.53 9.50 -16.76
N VAL A 245 19.36 10.50 -17.62
CA VAL A 245 20.17 11.71 -17.63
C VAL A 245 19.99 12.36 -16.27
N VAL A 246 21.06 12.37 -15.47
CA VAL A 246 21.17 13.22 -14.29
C VAL A 246 21.14 14.65 -14.81
N VAL A 247 19.99 15.32 -14.68
CA VAL A 247 19.88 16.75 -14.93
C VAL A 247 20.54 17.42 -13.73
N GLU A 248 21.80 17.83 -13.88
CA GLU A 248 22.43 18.73 -12.92
C GLU A 248 21.59 20.00 -12.80
N PRO A 249 21.31 20.49 -11.58
CA PRO A 249 20.63 21.75 -11.42
C PRO A 249 21.54 22.85 -11.96
N THR A 250 21.11 23.48 -13.05
CA THR A 250 21.72 24.71 -13.55
C THR A 250 21.70 25.74 -12.43
N LYS A 251 22.89 26.03 -11.87
CA LYS A 251 23.10 27.20 -11.02
C LYS A 251 22.60 28.42 -11.79
N ALA A 252 21.51 29.01 -11.31
CA ALA A 252 21.09 30.33 -11.74
C ALA A 252 22.24 31.30 -11.43
N SER A 253 22.94 31.72 -12.48
CA SER A 253 23.85 32.86 -12.46
C SER A 253 23.06 34.09 -12.01
N CYS A 254 23.18 34.45 -10.73
CA CYS A 254 22.82 35.78 -10.26
C CYS A 254 23.75 36.78 -10.95
N CYS A 255 23.25 37.46 -11.98
CA CYS A 255 23.90 38.66 -12.50
C CYS A 255 23.70 39.78 -11.46
N ALA A 256 24.77 40.09 -10.75
CA ALA A 256 24.94 41.36 -10.05
C ALA A 256 25.57 42.38 -11.02
N GLY A 257 25.02 43.60 -11.02
CA GLY A 257 25.60 44.81 -11.63
C GLY A 257 24.96 45.20 -12.98
N GLY A 258 24.49 46.42 -13.21
CA GLY A 258 24.48 47.65 -12.40
C GLY A 258 23.82 48.79 -13.19
N ALA A 259 23.31 49.76 -12.44
CA ALA A 259 22.99 51.16 -12.75
C ALA A 259 22.73 51.62 -14.21
N CYS A 260 21.51 52.12 -14.44
CA CYS A 260 21.20 53.53 -14.75
C CYS A 260 19.70 53.77 -14.52
#